data_AF-A0A517XRY4-F1
#
_entry.id   AF-A0A517XRY4-F1
#
_cell.length_a   1.000
_cell.length_b   1.000
_cell.length_c   1.000
_cell.angle_alpha   90.00
_cell.angle_beta   90.00
_cell.angle_gamma   90.00
#
_symmetry.space_group_name_H-M   'P 1'
#
loop_
_entity.id
_entity.type
_entity.pdbx_description
1 polymer ?
#
loop_
_entity_poly.entity_id
_entity_poly.type
_entity_poly.pdbx_seq_one_letter_code
_entity_poly.pdbx_strand_id
1 'polypeptide(L)'
;MPLTVPCPGCREPLDVDDEHRTWKVRCPRCAAEFVPDEPRPADAFAPRRPPDDDFDDRPRRRRRPRSAADDYDDAKRDVHGPSVFLELLGWLGILASVGIAFLFAAIGMAPPPGKPNQPPEAAVFALGFAGCIGVLGVGVHIPIIIGARHLRRLSSRPWAMAAAVLAVLVSSIFHLAAGIWAIIVINRLHVKNAFDDYAETGGPPHND
;
A
#
# COMPACT_ATOMS: atom_id res chain seq x y z
N MET A 1 44.95 -13.37 -9.29
CA MET A 1 44.79 -12.47 -8.12
C MET A 1 43.32 -12.53 -7.76
N PRO A 2 42.92 -12.72 -6.48
CA PRO A 2 41.51 -12.87 -6.15
C PRO A 2 40.72 -11.62 -6.59
N LEU A 3 39.57 -11.83 -7.23
CA LEU A 3 38.65 -10.78 -7.66
C LEU A 3 37.53 -10.65 -6.62
N THR A 4 37.36 -9.46 -6.06
CA THR A 4 36.24 -9.17 -5.15
C THR A 4 35.02 -8.73 -5.95
N VAL A 5 33.94 -9.51 -5.93
CA VAL A 5 32.65 -9.19 -6.59
C VAL A 5 31.52 -9.07 -5.57
N PRO A 6 30.62 -8.07 -5.68
CA PRO A 6 29.49 -7.94 -4.75
C PRO A 6 28.38 -8.94 -5.08
N CYS A 7 27.85 -9.64 -4.08
CA CYS A 7 26.73 -10.56 -4.26
C CYS A 7 25.44 -9.82 -4.69
N PRO A 8 24.71 -10.28 -5.73
CA PRO A 8 23.48 -9.62 -6.18
C PRO A 8 22.31 -9.71 -5.19
N GLY A 9 22.32 -10.69 -4.27
CA GLY A 9 21.26 -10.87 -3.27
C GLY A 9 21.43 -9.99 -2.03
N CYS A 10 22.61 -10.02 -1.41
CA CYS A 10 22.86 -9.33 -0.13
C CYS A 10 23.90 -8.18 -0.20
N ARG A 11 24.56 -7.98 -1.34
CA ARG A 11 25.62 -6.98 -1.57
C ARG A 11 26.92 -7.16 -0.77
N GLU A 12 27.07 -8.25 -0.04
CA GLU A 12 28.34 -8.58 0.63
C GLU A 12 29.44 -8.84 -0.42
N PRO A 13 30.66 -8.30 -0.24
CA PRO A 13 31.79 -8.62 -1.10
C PRO A 13 32.17 -10.10 -0.97
N LEU A 14 32.33 -10.77 -2.10
CA LEU A 14 32.77 -12.16 -2.18
C LEU A 14 34.07 -12.21 -2.98
N ASP A 15 35.13 -12.73 -2.36
CA ASP A 15 36.38 -13.01 -3.06
C ASP A 15 36.24 -14.31 -3.84
N VAL A 16 36.41 -14.21 -5.16
CA VAL A 16 36.33 -15.33 -6.09
C VAL A 16 37.67 -15.45 -6.81
N ASP A 17 38.22 -16.67 -6.84
CA ASP A 17 39.44 -16.94 -7.60
C ASP A 17 39.20 -16.76 -9.09
N ASP A 18 40.22 -16.28 -9.81
CA ASP A 18 40.14 -15.98 -11.25
C ASP A 18 39.67 -17.20 -12.08
N GLU A 19 39.99 -18.42 -11.64
CA GLU A 19 39.58 -19.67 -12.30
C GLU A 19 38.06 -19.91 -12.26
N HIS A 20 37.36 -19.32 -11.29
CA HIS A 20 35.93 -19.53 -11.06
C HIS A 20 35.04 -18.40 -11.60
N ARG A 21 35.60 -17.43 -12.34
CA ARG A 21 34.86 -16.27 -12.86
C ARG A 21 33.70 -16.62 -13.79
N THR A 22 33.84 -17.69 -14.57
CA THR A 22 32.82 -18.16 -15.53
C THR A 22 31.91 -19.24 -14.95
N TRP A 23 32.12 -19.63 -13.68
CA TRP A 23 31.40 -20.70 -13.03
C TRP A 23 30.29 -20.14 -12.15
N LYS A 24 29.25 -20.94 -11.94
CA LYS A 24 28.16 -20.59 -11.04
C LYS A 24 28.65 -20.73 -9.59
N VAL A 25 28.79 -19.61 -8.89
CA VAL A 25 29.19 -19.58 -7.48
C VAL A 25 27.98 -19.33 -6.59
N ARG A 26 27.99 -19.87 -5.37
CA ARG A 26 26.91 -19.72 -4.38
C ARG A 26 27.38 -18.84 -3.22
N CYS A 27 26.64 -17.77 -2.94
CA CYS A 27 26.96 -16.87 -1.83
C CYS A 27 26.77 -17.56 -0.47
N PRO A 28 27.77 -17.54 0.44
CA PRO A 28 27.66 -18.19 1.74
C PRO A 28 26.69 -17.50 2.71
N ARG A 29 26.37 -16.21 2.48
CA ARG A 29 25.47 -15.41 3.35
C ARG A 29 23.99 -15.60 3.01
N CYS A 30 23.63 -15.52 1.73
CA CYS A 30 22.24 -15.51 1.29
C CYS A 30 21.85 -16.69 0.38
N ALA A 31 22.78 -17.61 0.11
CA ALA A 31 22.60 -18.77 -0.76
C ALA A 31 22.26 -18.45 -2.23
N ALA A 32 22.33 -17.19 -2.67
CA ALA A 32 22.12 -16.80 -4.05
C ALA A 32 23.21 -17.36 -4.96
N GLU A 33 22.82 -17.91 -6.11
CA GLU A 33 23.73 -18.45 -7.12
C GLU A 33 23.84 -17.46 -8.29
N PHE A 34 25.06 -17.12 -8.71
CA PHE A 34 25.31 -16.17 -9.80
C PHE A 34 26.65 -16.46 -10.50
N VAL A 35 26.85 -15.92 -11.70
CA VAL A 35 28.12 -16.02 -12.46
C VAL A 35 28.80 -14.64 -12.41
N PRO A 36 30.01 -14.50 -11.84
CA PRO A 36 30.67 -13.21 -11.64
C PRO A 36 30.91 -12.37 -12.91
N ASP A 37 31.33 -13.03 -14.00
CA ASP A 37 31.67 -12.36 -15.26
C ASP A 37 30.50 -12.30 -16.26
N GLU A 38 29.33 -12.84 -15.93
CA GLU A 38 28.19 -12.73 -16.83
C GLU A 38 27.72 -11.27 -16.81
N PRO A 39 27.90 -10.51 -17.92
CA PRO A 39 27.46 -9.13 -17.95
C PRO A 39 25.97 -9.16 -17.67
N ARG A 40 25.56 -8.56 -16.54
CA ARG A 40 24.16 -8.41 -16.17
C ARG A 40 23.46 -7.97 -17.45
N PRO A 41 22.48 -8.73 -17.98
CA PRO A 41 21.83 -8.42 -19.24
C PRO A 41 21.35 -6.98 -19.13
N ALA A 42 22.12 -6.08 -19.74
CA ALA A 42 22.03 -4.67 -19.48
C ALA A 42 20.77 -4.23 -20.17
N ASP A 43 19.66 -4.18 -19.42
CA ASP A 43 18.40 -3.55 -19.79
C ASP A 43 18.18 -3.50 -21.31
N ALA A 44 18.15 -4.67 -21.95
CA ALA A 44 18.22 -4.83 -23.41
C ALA A 44 16.99 -4.27 -24.14
N PHE A 45 16.14 -3.53 -23.44
CA PHE A 45 14.91 -2.91 -23.94
C PHE A 45 14.64 -1.53 -23.32
N ALA A 46 15.66 -0.76 -22.95
CA ALA A 46 15.49 0.70 -23.02
C ALA A 46 15.71 1.09 -24.50
N PRO A 47 14.66 1.34 -25.31
CA PRO A 47 14.87 1.86 -26.66
C PRO A 47 15.77 3.07 -26.54
N ARG A 48 16.95 3.01 -27.18
CA ARG A 48 17.76 4.19 -27.42
C ARG A 48 16.84 5.15 -28.18
N ARG A 49 16.26 6.11 -27.46
CA ARG A 49 15.72 7.31 -28.11
C ARG A 49 16.84 7.79 -29.03
N PRO A 50 16.57 8.02 -30.32
CA PRO A 50 17.50 8.75 -31.18
C PRO A 50 18.01 9.95 -30.37
N PRO A 51 19.31 10.27 -30.42
CA PRO A 51 19.77 11.56 -29.93
C PRO A 51 18.98 12.60 -30.73
N ASP A 52 17.93 13.16 -30.13
CA ASP A 52 17.30 14.36 -30.64
C ASP A 52 18.37 15.45 -30.47
N ASP A 53 19.11 15.70 -31.56
CA ASP A 53 20.09 16.77 -31.72
C ASP A 53 19.38 18.15 -31.75
N ASP A 54 18.50 18.40 -30.79
CA ASP A 54 17.99 19.74 -30.50
C ASP A 54 19.06 20.48 -29.69
N PHE A 55 20.02 21.06 -30.41
CA PHE A 55 20.88 22.17 -29.96
C PHE A 55 20.02 23.43 -29.72
N ASP A 56 19.00 23.33 -28.86
CA ASP A 56 18.32 24.49 -28.33
C ASP A 56 19.24 25.04 -27.22
N ASP A 57 20.16 25.94 -27.62
CA ASP A 57 21.08 26.73 -26.79
C ASP A 57 20.33 27.71 -25.86
N ARG A 58 19.16 27.30 -25.35
CA ARG A 58 18.47 27.99 -24.27
C ARG A 58 19.34 27.81 -23.03
N PRO A 59 19.72 28.91 -22.36
CA PRO A 59 20.47 28.82 -21.12
C PRO A 59 19.72 27.87 -20.21
N ARG A 60 20.40 26.78 -19.79
CA ARG A 60 19.84 25.77 -18.88
C ARG A 60 19.11 26.54 -17.79
N ARG A 61 17.76 26.58 -17.86
CA ARG A 61 16.96 27.24 -16.84
C ARG A 61 17.42 26.59 -15.55
N ARG A 62 18.14 27.33 -14.70
CA ARG A 62 18.50 26.87 -13.37
C ARG A 62 17.21 26.31 -12.81
N ARG A 63 17.16 24.98 -12.59
CA ARG A 63 15.98 24.35 -11.98
C ARG A 63 15.75 25.15 -10.71
N ARG A 64 14.71 25.99 -10.73
CA ARG A 64 14.32 26.72 -9.53
C ARG A 64 14.11 25.61 -8.48
N PRO A 65 14.78 25.66 -7.32
CA PRO A 65 14.54 24.67 -6.28
C PRO A 65 13.02 24.62 -6.09
N ARG A 66 12.43 23.42 -6.26
CA ARG A 66 11.00 23.25 -6.01
C ARG A 66 10.75 23.65 -4.57
N SER A 67 9.69 24.44 -4.35
CA SER A 67 9.34 24.81 -2.99
C SER A 67 8.84 23.57 -2.27
N ALA A 68 9.05 23.47 -0.95
CA ALA A 68 8.50 22.38 -0.15
C ALA A 68 6.96 22.31 -0.27
N ALA A 69 6.30 23.46 -0.51
CA ALA A 69 4.87 23.52 -0.76
C ALA A 69 4.44 22.84 -2.07
N ASP A 70 5.23 22.99 -3.14
CA ASP A 70 4.95 22.30 -4.41
C ASP A 70 5.03 20.77 -4.23
N ASP A 71 6.05 20.29 -3.51
CA ASP A 71 6.24 18.87 -3.24
C ASP A 71 5.14 18.30 -2.32
N TYR A 72 4.66 19.09 -1.34
CA TYR A 72 3.51 18.73 -0.49
C TYR A 72 2.22 18.62 -1.30
N ASP A 73 1.94 19.57 -2.20
CA ASP A 73 0.75 19.55 -3.05
C ASP A 73 0.77 18.36 -4.02
N ASP A 74 1.93 18.01 -4.58
CA ASP A 74 2.10 16.82 -5.42
C ASP A 74 1.87 15.53 -4.63
N ALA A 75 2.41 15.43 -3.40
CA ALA A 75 2.13 14.30 -2.51
C ALA A 75 0.63 14.19 -2.18
N LYS A 76 -0.03 15.33 -1.93
CA LYS A 76 -1.46 15.40 -1.63
C LYS A 76 -2.33 14.92 -2.80
N ARG A 77 -1.98 15.29 -4.04
CA ARG A 77 -2.66 14.81 -5.25
C ARG A 77 -2.53 13.29 -5.40
N ASP A 78 -1.34 12.76 -5.16
CA ASP A 78 -1.05 11.34 -5.25
C ASP A 78 -1.87 10.51 -4.23
N VAL A 79 -2.01 10.99 -2.99
CA VAL A 79 -2.78 10.30 -1.94
C VAL A 79 -4.28 10.56 -2.02
N HIS A 80 -4.73 11.57 -2.77
CA HIS A 80 -6.14 11.94 -2.83
C HIS A 80 -7.00 10.79 -3.38
N GLY A 81 -6.60 10.21 -4.51
CA GLY A 81 -7.26 9.06 -5.13
C GLY A 81 -7.48 7.88 -4.15
N PRO A 82 -6.41 7.29 -3.58
CA PRO A 82 -6.55 6.15 -2.68
C PRO A 82 -7.31 6.51 -1.40
N SER A 83 -7.16 7.74 -0.88
CA SER A 83 -7.88 8.17 0.32
C SER A 83 -9.40 8.24 0.12
N VAL A 84 -9.87 8.79 -1.01
CA VAL A 84 -11.30 8.85 -1.33
C VAL A 84 -11.85 7.46 -1.54
N PHE A 85 -11.10 6.60 -2.25
CA PHE A 85 -11.54 5.22 -2.50
C PHE A 85 -11.66 4.40 -1.21
N LEU A 86 -10.67 4.48 -0.31
CA LEU A 86 -10.73 3.82 1.00
C LEU A 86 -11.87 4.35 1.89
N GLU A 87 -12.13 5.66 1.88
CA GLU A 87 -13.24 6.24 2.63
C GLU A 87 -14.59 5.73 2.13
N LEU A 88 -14.80 5.66 0.80
CA LEU A 88 -16.01 5.11 0.20
C LEU A 88 -16.18 3.62 0.53
N LEU A 89 -15.11 2.83 0.43
CA LEU A 89 -15.15 1.40 0.78
C LEU A 89 -15.44 1.16 2.26
N GLY A 90 -14.91 2.01 3.15
CA GLY A 90 -15.21 1.96 4.58
C GLY A 90 -16.70 2.19 4.85
N TRP A 91 -17.29 3.24 4.26
CA TRP A 91 -18.74 3.49 4.40
C TRP A 91 -19.60 2.39 3.80
N LEU A 92 -19.25 1.91 2.61
CA LEU A 92 -19.97 0.82 1.96
C LEU A 92 -19.90 -0.47 2.80
N GLY A 93 -18.74 -0.75 3.40
CA GLY A 93 -18.54 -1.89 4.29
C GLY A 93 -19.36 -1.80 5.58
N ILE A 94 -19.47 -0.60 6.18
CA ILE A 94 -20.38 -0.36 7.33
C ILE A 94 -21.83 -0.64 6.92
N LEU A 95 -22.29 -0.06 5.81
CA LEU A 95 -23.66 -0.26 5.32
C LEU A 95 -23.94 -1.74 5.02
N ALA A 96 -22.99 -2.43 4.38
CA ALA A 96 -23.11 -3.86 4.11
C ALA A 96 -23.14 -4.69 5.40
N SER A 97 -22.28 -4.40 6.37
CA SER A 97 -22.23 -5.12 7.67
C SER A 97 -23.53 -4.94 8.45
N VAL A 98 -24.07 -3.73 8.50
CA VAL A 98 -25.36 -3.44 9.15
C VAL A 98 -26.52 -4.10 8.38
N GLY A 99 -26.52 -4.02 7.05
CA GLY A 99 -27.55 -4.66 6.22
C GLY A 99 -27.55 -6.19 6.35
N ILE A 100 -26.37 -6.80 6.38
CA ILE A 100 -26.22 -8.25 6.61
C ILE A 100 -26.67 -8.61 8.02
N ALA A 101 -26.24 -7.88 9.05
CA ALA A 101 -26.69 -8.11 10.42
C ALA A 101 -28.22 -8.02 10.53
N PHE A 102 -28.83 -6.99 9.93
CA PHE A 102 -30.28 -6.83 9.88
C PHE A 102 -30.96 -7.98 9.14
N LEU A 103 -30.41 -8.42 8.01
CA LEU A 103 -30.92 -9.56 7.24
C LEU A 103 -30.89 -10.85 8.07
N PHE A 104 -29.78 -11.15 8.75
CA PHE A 104 -29.67 -12.32 9.62
C PHE A 104 -30.64 -12.26 10.80
N ALA A 105 -30.81 -11.08 11.42
CA ALA A 105 -31.79 -10.88 12.48
C ALA A 105 -33.22 -11.10 11.96
N ALA A 106 -33.56 -10.58 10.78
CA ALA A 106 -34.87 -10.75 10.16
C ALA A 106 -35.17 -12.22 9.82
N ILE A 107 -34.20 -12.94 9.24
CA ILE A 107 -34.33 -14.39 8.95
C ILE A 107 -34.47 -15.18 10.25
N GLY A 108 -33.73 -14.83 11.30
CA GLY A 108 -33.81 -15.48 12.61
C GLY A 108 -35.15 -15.29 13.32
N MET A 109 -35.85 -14.19 13.04
CA MET A 109 -37.17 -13.88 13.61
C MET A 109 -38.33 -14.38 12.74
N ALA A 110 -38.10 -14.65 11.46
CA ALA A 110 -39.14 -15.13 10.55
C ALA A 110 -39.34 -16.65 10.70
N PRO A 111 -40.55 -17.13 11.06
CA PRO A 111 -40.80 -18.56 11.14
C PRO A 111 -40.68 -19.18 9.73
N PRO A 112 -39.96 -20.30 9.58
CA PRO A 112 -39.82 -20.95 8.29
C PRO A 112 -41.19 -21.44 7.78
N PRO A 113 -41.44 -21.34 6.47
CA PRO A 113 -42.70 -21.80 5.89
C PRO A 113 -42.91 -23.29 6.21
N GLY A 114 -44.07 -23.61 6.80
CA GLY A 114 -44.44 -24.97 7.19
C GLY A 114 -43.95 -25.45 8.57
N LYS A 115 -43.25 -24.60 9.34
CA LYS A 115 -42.81 -24.94 10.72
C LYS A 115 -43.07 -23.78 11.68
N PRO A 116 -44.31 -23.61 12.18
CA PRO A 116 -44.68 -22.48 13.03
C PRO A 116 -43.99 -22.47 14.40
N ASN A 117 -43.48 -23.62 14.86
CA ASN A 117 -42.82 -23.76 16.16
C ASN A 117 -41.31 -23.97 15.99
N GLN A 118 -40.60 -22.93 15.56
CA GLN A 118 -39.15 -22.96 15.59
C GLN A 118 -38.66 -22.87 17.04
N PRO A 119 -37.67 -23.68 17.47
CA PRO A 119 -37.19 -23.60 18.83
C PRO A 119 -36.48 -22.26 19.06
N PRO A 120 -36.64 -21.64 20.24
CA PRO A 120 -36.11 -20.31 20.54
C PRO A 120 -34.58 -20.23 20.44
N GLU A 121 -33.88 -21.36 20.57
CA GLU A 121 -32.43 -21.45 20.40
C GLU A 121 -31.93 -20.98 19.02
N ALA A 122 -32.70 -21.25 17.94
CA ALA A 122 -32.32 -20.85 16.59
C ALA A 122 -32.38 -19.32 16.42
N ALA A 123 -33.41 -18.69 16.98
CA ALA A 123 -33.57 -17.24 16.95
C ALA A 123 -32.47 -16.54 17.78
N VAL A 124 -32.16 -17.07 18.97
CA VAL A 124 -31.09 -16.54 19.82
C VAL A 124 -29.73 -16.67 19.12
N PHE A 125 -29.44 -17.80 18.49
CA PHE A 125 -28.19 -17.99 17.74
C PHE A 125 -28.10 -17.02 16.55
N ALA A 126 -29.17 -16.88 15.76
CA ALA A 126 -29.20 -15.97 14.63
C ALA A 126 -29.00 -14.51 15.05
N LEU A 127 -29.65 -14.08 16.13
CA LEU A 127 -29.48 -12.72 16.69
C LEU A 127 -28.07 -12.51 17.24
N GLY A 128 -27.51 -13.49 17.94
CA GLY A 128 -26.13 -13.43 18.43
C GLY A 128 -25.13 -13.29 17.28
N PHE A 129 -25.29 -14.11 16.24
CA PHE A 129 -24.44 -14.08 15.06
C PHE A 129 -24.58 -12.75 14.28
N ALA A 130 -25.81 -12.28 14.08
CA ALA A 130 -26.10 -10.97 13.49
C ALA A 130 -25.42 -9.84 14.27
N GLY A 131 -25.52 -9.86 15.60
CA GLY A 131 -24.87 -8.90 16.48
C GLY A 131 -23.35 -8.91 16.34
N CYS A 132 -22.74 -10.10 16.33
CA CYS A 132 -21.30 -10.26 16.12
C CYS A 132 -20.84 -9.71 14.77
N ILE A 133 -21.54 -10.04 13.67
CA ILE A 133 -21.23 -9.50 12.34
C ILE A 133 -21.33 -7.98 12.33
N GLY A 134 -22.42 -7.43 12.87
CA GLY A 134 -22.65 -5.99 12.91
C GLY A 134 -21.53 -5.26 13.67
N VAL A 135 -21.22 -5.72 14.89
CA VAL A 135 -20.21 -5.07 15.75
C VAL A 135 -18.81 -5.22 15.17
N LEU A 136 -18.41 -6.41 14.75
CA LEU A 136 -17.06 -6.64 14.21
C LEU A 136 -16.87 -5.97 12.85
N GLY A 137 -17.87 -6.06 11.98
CA GLY A 137 -17.85 -5.41 10.67
C GLY A 137 -17.70 -3.90 10.80
N VAL A 138 -18.55 -3.25 11.61
CA VAL A 138 -18.46 -1.81 11.86
C VAL A 138 -17.13 -1.45 12.54
N GLY A 139 -16.70 -2.24 13.53
CA GLY A 139 -15.46 -2.04 14.26
C GLY A 139 -14.21 -2.06 13.39
N VAL A 140 -14.17 -2.91 12.35
CA VAL A 140 -13.04 -2.98 11.40
C VAL A 140 -13.08 -1.82 10.40
N HIS A 141 -14.26 -1.38 9.95
CA HIS A 141 -14.37 -0.32 8.95
C HIS A 141 -14.13 1.10 9.52
N ILE A 142 -14.39 1.35 10.80
CA ILE A 142 -14.13 2.65 11.43
C ILE A 142 -12.65 3.07 11.33
N PRO A 143 -11.66 2.25 11.73
CA PRO A 143 -10.24 2.57 11.57
C PRO A 143 -9.83 2.81 10.11
N ILE A 144 -10.44 2.11 9.15
CA ILE A 144 -10.18 2.32 7.72
C ILE A 144 -10.61 3.74 7.31
N ILE A 145 -11.79 4.19 7.72
CA ILE A 145 -12.28 5.55 7.45
C ILE A 145 -11.39 6.60 8.13
N ILE A 146 -10.99 6.37 9.38
CA ILE A 146 -10.10 7.28 10.13
C ILE A 146 -8.74 7.39 9.43
N GLY A 147 -8.13 6.27 9.07
CA GLY A 147 -6.83 6.28 8.38
C GLY A 147 -6.92 6.85 6.96
N ALA A 148 -8.04 6.70 6.25
CA ALA A 148 -8.27 7.37 4.98
C ALA A 148 -8.29 8.91 5.13
N ARG A 149 -8.86 9.43 6.22
CA ARG A 149 -8.83 10.87 6.53
C ARG A 149 -7.43 11.35 6.89
N HIS A 150 -6.68 10.57 7.66
CA HIS A 150 -5.26 10.86 7.94
C HIS A 150 -4.41 10.85 6.67
N LEU A 151 -4.67 9.92 5.76
CA LEU A 151 -4.01 9.83 4.46
C LEU A 151 -4.29 11.09 3.62
N ARG A 152 -5.54 11.57 3.56
CA ARG A 152 -5.90 12.81 2.83
C ARG A 152 -5.27 14.08 3.42
N ARG A 153 -5.05 14.09 4.74
CA ARG A 153 -4.44 15.23 5.45
C ARG A 153 -2.91 15.14 5.54
N LEU A 154 -2.32 14.03 5.12
CA LEU A 154 -0.90 13.72 5.31
C LEU A 154 -0.43 13.88 6.77
N SER A 155 -1.33 13.69 7.75
CA SER A 155 -1.05 14.07 9.14
C SER A 155 -0.46 12.98 10.02
N SER A 156 -0.67 11.71 9.66
CA SER A 156 -0.08 10.59 10.39
C SER A 156 0.10 9.37 9.51
N ARG A 157 1.37 9.08 9.21
CA ARG A 157 1.80 7.90 8.44
C ARG A 157 1.40 6.56 9.09
N PRO A 158 1.56 6.32 10.41
CA PRO A 158 1.20 5.03 10.99
C PRO A 158 -0.31 4.75 10.90
N TRP A 159 -1.17 5.75 11.09
CA TRP A 159 -2.62 5.60 10.93
C TRP A 159 -3.01 5.31 9.48
N ALA A 160 -2.40 6.00 8.52
CA ALA A 160 -2.63 5.75 7.10
C ALA A 160 -2.19 4.34 6.68
N MET A 161 -1.03 3.88 7.17
CA MET A 161 -0.52 2.54 6.90
C MET A 161 -1.41 1.46 7.54
N ALA A 162 -1.82 1.65 8.80
CA ALA A 162 -2.71 0.71 9.49
C ALA A 162 -4.04 0.52 8.75
N ALA A 163 -4.66 1.61 8.27
CA ALA A 163 -5.88 1.53 7.47
C ALA A 163 -5.68 0.79 6.15
N ALA A 164 -4.55 1.00 5.46
CA ALA A 164 -4.25 0.30 4.22
C ALA A 164 -4.04 -1.21 4.45
N VAL A 165 -3.37 -1.61 5.53
CA VAL A 165 -3.20 -3.02 5.92
C VAL A 165 -4.54 -3.64 6.31
N LEU A 166 -5.35 -2.95 7.13
CA LEU A 166 -6.69 -3.41 7.50
C LEU A 166 -7.57 -3.61 6.27
N ALA A 167 -7.51 -2.70 5.29
CA ALA A 167 -8.23 -2.88 4.03
C ALA A 167 -7.81 -4.18 3.31
N VAL A 168 -6.52 -4.51 3.23
CA VAL A 168 -6.08 -5.78 2.64
C VAL A 168 -6.64 -7.00 3.39
N LEU A 169 -6.73 -6.93 4.72
CA LEU A 169 -7.21 -8.05 5.56
C LEU A 169 -8.71 -8.33 5.46
N VAL A 170 -9.54 -7.34 5.08
CA VAL A 170 -11.00 -7.53 4.92
C VAL A 170 -11.36 -8.48 3.77
N SER A 171 -10.38 -8.93 2.97
CA SER A 171 -10.46 -10.05 1.99
C SER A 171 -11.45 -9.87 0.82
N SER A 172 -12.07 -8.70 0.68
CA SER A 172 -12.80 -8.33 -0.53
C SER A 172 -11.82 -7.91 -1.64
N ILE A 173 -12.06 -8.34 -2.88
CA ILE A 173 -11.21 -8.00 -4.04
C ILE A 173 -11.03 -6.47 -4.17
N PHE A 174 -12.10 -5.71 -3.95
CA PHE A 174 -12.06 -4.24 -3.99
C PHE A 174 -11.19 -3.65 -2.87
N HIS A 175 -11.29 -4.21 -1.66
CA HIS A 175 -10.49 -3.75 -0.53
C HIS A 175 -9.01 -4.11 -0.68
N LEU A 176 -8.71 -5.28 -1.26
CA LEU A 176 -7.34 -5.69 -1.56
C LEU A 176 -6.70 -4.78 -2.60
N ALA A 177 -7.41 -4.49 -3.70
CA ALA A 177 -6.93 -3.56 -4.72
C ALA A 177 -6.71 -2.15 -4.14
N ALA A 178 -7.66 -1.65 -3.34
CA ALA A 178 -7.55 -0.36 -2.67
C ALA A 178 -6.37 -0.30 -1.69
N GLY A 179 -6.22 -1.33 -0.85
CA GLY A 179 -5.20 -1.41 0.17
C GLY A 179 -3.80 -1.48 -0.44
N ILE A 180 -3.59 -2.33 -1.46
CA ILE A 180 -2.32 -2.41 -2.18
C ILE A 180 -1.99 -1.08 -2.86
N TRP A 181 -2.97 -0.46 -3.53
CA TRP A 181 -2.76 0.84 -4.16
C TRP A 181 -2.35 1.91 -3.15
N ALA A 182 -3.03 1.98 -2.00
CA ALA A 182 -2.68 2.89 -0.92
C ALA A 182 -1.27 2.62 -0.35
N ILE A 183 -0.90 1.35 -0.12
CA ILE A 183 0.44 0.98 0.35
C ILE A 183 1.52 1.44 -0.64
N ILE A 184 1.31 1.23 -1.95
CA ILE A 184 2.27 1.65 -2.99
C ILE A 184 2.43 3.17 -2.96
N VAL A 185 1.33 3.93 -2.88
CA VAL A 185 1.37 5.39 -2.86
C VAL A 185 2.05 5.91 -1.58
N ILE A 186 1.70 5.38 -0.42
CA ILE A 186 2.33 5.75 0.87
C ILE A 186 3.82 5.40 0.88
N ASN A 187 4.24 4.38 0.12
CA ASN A 187 5.63 3.97 0.06
C ASN A 187 6.52 4.82 -0.86
N ARG A 188 5.94 5.70 -1.68
CA ARG A 188 6.71 6.65 -2.51
C ARG A 188 7.51 7.61 -1.64
N LEU A 189 8.74 7.91 -2.05
CA LEU A 189 9.67 8.69 -1.24
C LEU A 189 9.15 10.10 -0.95
N HIS A 190 8.61 10.81 -1.94
CA HIS A 190 8.08 12.16 -1.76
C HIS A 190 6.86 12.20 -0.83
N VAL A 191 6.01 11.18 -0.85
CA VAL A 191 4.87 11.06 0.08
C VAL A 191 5.36 10.84 1.51
N LYS A 192 6.42 10.03 1.71
CA LYS A 192 7.03 9.84 3.02
C LYS A 192 7.59 11.14 3.57
N ASN A 193 8.37 11.86 2.75
CA ASN A 193 8.94 13.14 3.13
C ASN A 193 7.83 14.13 3.52
N ALA A 194 6.72 14.20 2.77
CA ALA A 194 5.60 15.07 3.11
C ALA A 194 4.90 14.70 4.45
N PHE A 195 4.86 13.42 4.83
CA PHE A 195 4.39 13.01 6.15
C PHE A 195 5.35 13.42 7.26
N ASP A 196 6.65 13.28 7.01
CA ASP A 196 7.71 13.61 7.98
C ASP A 196 7.76 15.14 8.19
N ASP A 197 7.70 15.93 7.11
CA ASP A 197 7.63 17.40 7.14
C ASP A 197 6.41 17.90 7.93
N TYR A 198 5.23 17.27 7.75
CA TYR A 198 4.03 17.61 8.52
C TYR A 198 4.19 17.28 10.01
N ALA A 199 4.85 16.16 10.34
CA ALA A 199 5.10 15.75 11.72
C ALA A 199 6.07 16.69 12.44
N GLU A 200 7.07 17.23 11.73
CA GLU A 200 8.03 18.19 12.26
C GLU A 200 7.44 19.59 12.46
N THR A 201 6.64 20.06 11.50
CA THR A 201 6.09 21.43 11.51
C THR A 201 4.76 21.54 12.25
N GLY A 202 4.09 20.42 12.54
CA GLY A 202 2.76 20.39 13.17
C GLY A 202 1.62 20.86 12.25
N GLY A 203 1.89 21.03 10.95
CA GLY A 203 0.92 21.56 9.99
C GLY A 203 1.39 21.50 8.55
N PRO A 204 0.58 21.97 7.59
CA PRO A 204 1.04 22.13 6.21
C PRO A 204 2.09 23.26 6.12
N PRO A 205 3.10 23.16 5.24
CA PRO A 205 4.06 24.23 5.03
C PRO A 205 3.34 25.51 4.57
N HIS A 206 3.58 26.62 5.25
CA HIS A 206 3.06 27.93 4.87
C HIS A 206 3.91 28.53 3.75
N ASN A 207 3.26 29.09 2.72
CA ASN A 207 3.90 29.87 1.69
C ASN A 207 4.10 31.29 2.20
N ASP A 208 5.26 31.55 2.82
CA ASP A 208 5.71 32.90 3.17
C ASP A 208 6.25 33.68 1.95
#